data_AF-A0A9Q5XXZ1-F1
#
_entry.id   AF-A0A9Q5XXZ1-F1
#
_cell.length_a   1.000
_cell.length_b   1.000
_cell.length_c   1.000
_cell.angle_alpha   90.00
_cell.angle_beta   90.00
_cell.angle_gamma   90.00
#
_symmetry.space_group_name_H-M   'P 1'
#
loop_
_entity.id
_entity.type
_entity.pdbx_description
1 polymer ?
#
loop_
_entity_poly.entity_id
_entity_poly.type
_entity_poly.pdbx_seq_one_letter_code
_entity_poly.pdbx_strand_id
1 'polypeptide(L)'
;MDELRNIIEVRKWQVNQAAGRYVRSHEAVQHSSIRERLNDFMQQHGTALAAALAPELMGYSELTAIARNCAIQRATDALREALLSWLAKGEKINYSAQDSDILTTIGFRPDAASVDDSREKFTPAQNMIFSRKSAELASRQSV
;
A
#
# COMPACT_ATOMS: atom_id res chain seq x y z
N MET A 1 30.83 6.20 -28.54
CA MET A 1 30.76 5.24 -27.42
C MET A 1 30.25 5.89 -26.14
N ASP A 2 30.67 7.11 -25.80
CA ASP A 2 30.27 7.79 -24.55
C ASP A 2 28.80 8.24 -24.49
N GLU A 3 28.22 8.62 -25.62
CA GLU A 3 26.81 9.04 -25.67
C GLU A 3 25.84 7.88 -25.35
N LEU A 4 26.05 6.71 -25.94
CA LEU A 4 25.23 5.52 -25.66
C LEU A 4 25.35 5.09 -24.20
N ARG A 5 26.55 5.19 -23.61
CA ARG A 5 26.77 4.92 -22.18
C ARG A 5 25.94 5.87 -21.31
N ASN A 6 25.98 7.17 -21.61
CA ASN A 6 25.18 8.17 -20.90
C ASN A 6 23.67 7.91 -21.03
N ILE A 7 23.20 7.54 -22.22
CA ILE A 7 21.78 7.20 -22.44
C ILE A 7 21.39 5.98 -21.59
N ILE A 8 22.20 4.92 -21.57
CA ILE A 8 21.93 3.72 -20.78
C ILE A 8 21.80 4.05 -19.28
N GLU A 9 22.68 4.88 -18.73
CA GLU A 9 22.60 5.29 -17.32
C GLU A 9 21.30 6.04 -17.02
N VAL A 10 20.90 6.96 -17.90
CA VAL A 10 19.62 7.68 -17.76
C VAL A 10 18.44 6.73 -17.83
N ARG A 11 18.45 5.76 -18.76
CA ARG A 11 17.36 4.76 -18.89
C ARG A 11 17.27 3.85 -17.66
N LYS A 12 18.41 3.40 -17.10
CA LYS A 12 18.43 2.63 -15.85
C LYS A 12 17.77 3.40 -14.70
N TRP A 13 18.13 4.67 -14.54
CA TRP A 13 17.50 5.53 -13.54
C TRP A 13 15.99 5.71 -13.80
N GLN A 14 15.57 5.90 -15.05
CA GLN A 14 14.15 6.02 -15.40
C GLN A 14 13.35 4.76 -15.03
N VAL A 15 13.91 3.57 -15.30
CA VAL A 15 13.30 2.28 -14.96
C VAL A 15 13.17 2.14 -13.45
N ASN A 16 14.24 2.40 -12.69
CA ASN A 16 14.21 2.36 -11.22
C ASN A 16 13.11 3.26 -10.65
N GLN A 17 13.01 4.49 -11.15
CA GLN A 17 12.02 5.45 -10.68
C GLN A 17 10.59 5.08 -11.08
N ALA A 18 10.38 4.53 -12.28
CA ALA A 18 9.09 4.06 -12.74
C ALA A 18 8.61 2.84 -11.95
N ALA A 19 9.49 1.85 -11.75
CA ALA A 19 9.20 0.66 -10.96
C ALA A 19 8.83 1.03 -9.52
N GLY A 20 9.59 1.93 -8.88
CA GLY A 20 9.28 2.39 -7.53
C GLY A 20 7.94 3.13 -7.44
N ARG A 21 7.58 3.93 -8.46
CA ARG A 21 6.25 4.55 -8.53
C ARG A 21 5.15 3.52 -8.69
N TYR A 22 5.33 2.54 -9.58
CA TYR A 22 4.37 1.46 -9.79
C TYR A 22 4.08 0.68 -8.50
N VAL A 23 5.13 0.23 -7.77
CA VAL A 23 4.99 -0.50 -6.50
C VAL A 23 4.13 0.30 -5.50
N ARG A 24 4.46 1.58 -5.29
CA ARG A 24 3.71 2.44 -4.36
C ARG A 24 2.26 2.66 -4.81
N SER A 25 2.02 2.84 -6.11
CA SER A 25 0.67 3.01 -6.64
C SER A 25 -0.16 1.73 -6.52
N HIS A 26 0.44 0.56 -6.71
CA HIS A 26 -0.21 -0.75 -6.51
C HIS A 26 -0.65 -0.91 -5.05
N GLU A 27 0.25 -0.66 -4.10
CA GLU A 27 -0.06 -0.70 -2.66
C GLU A 27 -1.14 0.33 -2.27
N ALA A 28 -1.14 1.51 -2.90
CA ALA A 28 -2.14 2.55 -2.63
C ALA A 28 -3.56 2.13 -3.06
N VAL A 29 -3.70 1.39 -4.17
CA VAL A 29 -4.99 0.84 -4.60
C VAL A 29 -5.50 -0.19 -3.58
N GLN A 30 -4.63 -1.12 -3.17
CA GLN A 30 -4.99 -2.13 -2.16
C GLN A 30 -5.35 -1.49 -0.82
N HIS A 31 -4.57 -0.52 -0.36
CA HIS A 31 -4.81 0.20 0.89
C HIS A 31 -6.15 0.94 0.86
N SER A 32 -6.45 1.64 -0.24
CA SER A 32 -7.72 2.35 -0.42
C SER A 32 -8.90 1.37 -0.38
N SER A 33 -8.82 0.26 -1.12
CA SER A 33 -9.87 -0.77 -1.10
C SER A 33 -10.09 -1.32 0.31
N ILE A 34 -9.03 -1.75 1.02
CA ILE A 34 -9.15 -2.25 2.40
C ILE A 34 -9.87 -1.24 3.29
N ARG A 35 -9.50 0.04 3.21
CA ARG A 35 -10.11 1.10 4.01
C ARG A 35 -11.60 1.26 3.70
N GLU A 36 -11.96 1.40 2.43
CA GLU A 36 -13.36 1.60 2.04
C GLU A 36 -14.22 0.37 2.36
N ARG A 37 -13.73 -0.85 2.08
CA ARG A 37 -14.47 -2.09 2.39
C ARG A 37 -14.64 -2.29 3.90
N LEU A 38 -13.64 -1.95 4.71
CA LEU A 38 -13.76 -2.00 6.17
C LEU A 38 -14.71 -0.92 6.70
N ASN A 39 -14.76 0.27 6.10
CA ASN A 39 -15.73 1.29 6.46
C ASN A 39 -17.17 0.82 6.18
N ASP A 40 -17.42 0.24 5.01
CA ASP A 40 -18.73 -0.33 4.66
C ASP A 40 -19.11 -1.47 5.61
N PHE A 41 -18.14 -2.34 5.96
CA PHE A 41 -18.34 -3.38 6.97
C PHE A 41 -18.73 -2.79 8.33
N MET A 42 -18.03 -1.75 8.80
CA MET A 42 -18.35 -1.07 10.05
C MET A 42 -19.70 -0.35 10.00
N GLN A 43 -20.13 0.12 8.82
CA GLN A 43 -21.44 0.72 8.65
C GLN A 43 -22.58 -0.31 8.82
N GLN A 44 -22.35 -1.56 8.40
CA GLN A 44 -23.33 -2.65 8.50
C GLN A 44 -23.27 -3.41 9.83
N HIS A 45 -22.07 -3.59 10.40
CA HIS A 45 -21.84 -4.48 11.54
C HIS A 45 -21.16 -3.79 12.74
N GLY A 46 -20.89 -2.49 12.65
CA GLY A 46 -20.14 -1.76 13.67
C GLY A 46 -20.80 -1.77 15.04
N THR A 47 -22.13 -1.71 15.12
CA THR A 47 -22.84 -1.79 16.40
C THR A 47 -22.64 -3.14 17.08
N ALA A 48 -22.73 -4.24 16.33
CA ALA A 48 -22.52 -5.59 16.86
C ALA A 48 -21.06 -5.79 17.29
N LEU A 49 -20.11 -5.29 16.49
CA LEU A 49 -18.69 -5.35 16.83
C LEU A 49 -18.36 -4.54 18.09
N ALA A 50 -18.87 -3.30 18.18
CA ALA A 50 -18.66 -2.44 19.34
C ALA A 50 -19.31 -3.02 20.61
N ALA A 51 -20.46 -3.69 20.49
CA ALA A 51 -21.10 -4.39 21.60
C ALA A 51 -20.25 -5.58 22.10
N ALA A 52 -19.67 -6.38 21.19
CA ALA A 52 -18.76 -7.47 21.56
C ALA A 52 -17.48 -6.96 22.26
N LEU A 53 -17.02 -5.77 21.89
CA LEU A 53 -15.86 -5.09 22.48
C LEU A 53 -16.25 -4.10 23.60
N ALA A 54 -17.50 -4.11 24.07
CA ALA A 54 -17.99 -3.14 25.04
C ALA A 54 -17.16 -3.08 26.34
N PRO A 55 -16.63 -4.18 26.91
CA PRO A 55 -15.77 -4.10 28.09
C PRO A 55 -14.54 -3.21 27.92
N GLU A 56 -14.04 -3.04 26.69
CA GLU A 56 -12.92 -2.16 26.38
C GLU A 56 -13.35 -0.79 25.86
N LEU A 57 -14.49 -0.72 25.14
CA LEU A 57 -14.88 0.46 24.36
C LEU A 57 -16.08 1.24 24.93
N MET A 58 -16.74 0.75 25.98
CA MET A 58 -17.87 1.45 26.58
C MET A 58 -17.42 2.80 27.15
N GLY A 59 -18.13 3.88 26.80
CA GLY A 59 -17.76 5.24 27.21
C GLY A 59 -16.53 5.80 26.50
N TYR A 60 -16.08 5.22 25.37
CA TYR A 60 -14.86 5.63 24.67
C TYR A 60 -14.77 7.13 24.37
N SER A 61 -15.89 7.79 24.08
CA SER A 61 -15.96 9.24 23.82
C SER A 61 -15.62 10.11 25.04
N GLU A 62 -15.73 9.57 26.25
CA GLU A 62 -15.51 10.28 27.52
C GLU A 62 -14.11 10.02 28.09
N LEU A 63 -13.36 9.08 27.50
CA LEU A 63 -12.05 8.67 27.98
C LEU A 63 -10.96 9.72 27.70
N THR A 64 -10.02 9.83 28.64
CA THR A 64 -8.77 10.59 28.44
C THR A 64 -7.95 9.99 27.29
N ALA A 65 -7.03 10.76 26.72
CA ALA A 65 -6.20 10.28 25.61
C ALA A 65 -5.42 8.99 25.96
N ILE A 66 -4.88 8.90 27.19
CA ILE A 66 -4.17 7.71 27.67
C ILE A 66 -5.13 6.52 27.76
N ALA A 67 -6.31 6.71 28.36
CA ALA A 67 -7.30 5.65 28.49
C ALA A 67 -7.82 5.17 27.12
N ARG A 68 -8.03 6.09 26.15
CA ARG A 68 -8.41 5.75 24.77
C ARG A 68 -7.36 4.89 24.08
N ASN A 69 -6.08 5.24 24.19
CA ASN A 69 -5.00 4.45 23.59
C ASN A 69 -4.96 3.03 24.18
N CYS A 70 -5.10 2.88 25.49
CA CYS A 70 -5.15 1.58 26.14
C CYS A 70 -6.38 0.76 25.71
N ALA A 71 -7.56 1.38 25.64
CA ALA A 71 -8.80 0.75 25.18
C ALA A 71 -8.67 0.24 23.74
N ILE A 72 -8.16 1.07 22.81
CA ILE A 72 -7.94 0.67 21.42
C ILE A 72 -6.93 -0.45 21.30
N GLN A 73 -5.82 -0.41 22.05
CA GLN A 73 -4.82 -1.47 22.01
C GLN A 73 -5.42 -2.82 22.39
N ARG A 74 -6.10 -2.91 23.55
CA ARG A 74 -6.70 -4.17 24.01
C ARG A 74 -7.83 -4.65 23.10
N ALA A 75 -8.66 -3.73 22.60
CA ALA A 75 -9.69 -4.07 21.62
C ALA A 75 -9.08 -4.61 20.31
N THR A 76 -7.97 -4.03 19.85
CA THR A 76 -7.24 -4.48 18.65
C THR A 76 -6.61 -5.86 18.87
N ASP A 77 -6.08 -6.12 20.07
CA ASP A 77 -5.53 -7.42 20.42
C ASP A 77 -6.63 -8.50 20.43
N ALA A 78 -7.81 -8.20 20.99
CA ALA A 78 -8.95 -9.11 20.92
C ALA A 78 -9.42 -9.38 19.48
N LEU A 79 -9.47 -8.35 18.63
CA LEU A 79 -9.79 -8.50 17.21
C LEU A 79 -8.77 -9.35 16.45
N ARG A 80 -7.47 -9.18 16.75
CA ARG A 80 -6.40 -9.98 16.17
C ARG A 80 -6.59 -11.47 16.50
N GLU A 81 -6.83 -11.81 17.76
CA GLU A 81 -7.03 -13.20 18.18
C GLU A 81 -8.28 -13.83 17.54
N ALA A 82 -9.38 -13.07 17.46
CA ALA A 82 -10.59 -13.53 16.77
C ALA A 82 -10.33 -13.78 15.27
N LEU A 83 -9.60 -12.89 14.61
CA LEU A 83 -9.23 -13.03 13.20
C LEU A 83 -8.32 -14.25 12.98
N LEU A 84 -7.29 -14.44 13.81
CA LEU A 84 -6.41 -15.62 13.74
C LEU A 84 -7.19 -16.92 13.92
N SER A 85 -8.10 -16.96 14.89
CA SER A 85 -8.96 -18.14 15.14
C SER A 85 -9.88 -18.46 13.95
N TRP A 86 -10.38 -17.43 13.26
CA TRP A 86 -11.16 -17.62 12.03
C TRP A 86 -10.28 -18.09 10.86
N LEU A 87 -9.12 -17.48 10.65
CA LEU A 87 -8.16 -17.86 9.61
C LEU A 87 -7.67 -19.31 9.76
N ALA A 88 -7.51 -19.80 11.00
CA ALA A 88 -7.11 -21.17 11.30
C ALA A 88 -8.08 -22.23 10.76
N LYS A 89 -9.33 -21.86 10.44
CA LYS A 89 -10.29 -22.76 9.80
C LYS A 89 -9.94 -23.08 8.34
N GLY A 90 -9.04 -22.32 7.72
CA GLY A 90 -8.55 -22.57 6.36
C GLY A 90 -9.57 -22.25 5.25
N GLU A 91 -10.56 -21.41 5.53
CA GLU A 91 -11.51 -20.95 4.51
C GLU A 91 -10.79 -20.15 3.41
N LYS A 92 -11.18 -20.38 2.15
CA LYS A 92 -10.61 -19.64 1.02
C LYS A 92 -11.11 -18.20 1.04
N ILE A 93 -10.18 -17.25 1.14
CA ILE A 93 -10.47 -15.81 1.15
C ILE A 93 -10.44 -15.29 -0.29
N ASN A 94 -11.51 -14.62 -0.69
CA ASN A 94 -11.61 -13.92 -1.97
C ASN A 94 -11.78 -12.42 -1.73
N TYR A 95 -11.57 -11.61 -2.77
CA TYR A 95 -11.84 -10.18 -2.70
C TYR A 95 -13.32 -9.89 -2.49
N SER A 96 -13.62 -8.73 -1.90
CA SER A 96 -14.98 -8.20 -1.88
C SER A 96 -15.49 -8.05 -3.31
N ALA A 97 -16.74 -8.46 -3.57
CA ALA A 97 -17.34 -8.43 -4.90
C ALA A 97 -17.25 -7.05 -5.57
N GLN A 98 -17.33 -5.97 -4.77
CA GLN A 98 -17.29 -4.60 -5.28
C GLN A 98 -15.94 -4.20 -5.87
N ASP A 99 -14.83 -4.69 -5.31
CA ASP A 99 -13.47 -4.32 -5.72
C ASP A 99 -12.76 -5.48 -6.46
N SER A 100 -13.44 -6.62 -6.65
CA SER A 100 -12.86 -7.86 -7.15
C SER A 100 -12.23 -7.70 -8.53
N ASP A 101 -12.89 -7.01 -9.47
CA ASP A 101 -12.37 -6.83 -10.82
C ASP A 101 -11.07 -6.03 -10.81
N ILE A 102 -11.03 -4.93 -10.04
CA ILE A 102 -9.84 -4.07 -9.93
C ILE A 102 -8.70 -4.85 -9.26
N LEU A 103 -8.96 -5.47 -8.11
CA LEU A 103 -7.93 -6.17 -7.33
C LEU A 103 -7.39 -7.42 -8.05
N THR A 104 -8.25 -8.10 -8.82
CA THR A 104 -7.81 -9.21 -9.68
C THR A 104 -6.96 -8.70 -10.83
N THR A 105 -7.36 -7.59 -11.46
CA THR A 105 -6.63 -7.00 -12.61
C THR A 105 -5.22 -6.53 -12.22
N ILE A 106 -5.07 -5.86 -11.06
CA ILE A 106 -3.75 -5.38 -10.63
C ILE A 106 -2.86 -6.50 -10.05
N GLY A 107 -3.43 -7.67 -9.76
CA GLY A 107 -2.74 -8.78 -9.11
C GLY A 107 -2.50 -8.56 -7.61
N PHE A 108 -2.20 -9.65 -6.90
CA PHE A 108 -2.08 -9.64 -5.44
C PHE A 108 -0.85 -8.87 -4.93
N ARG A 109 0.25 -8.88 -5.68
CA ARG A 109 1.49 -8.17 -5.34
C ARG A 109 2.11 -7.60 -6.62
N PRO A 110 2.89 -6.52 -6.50
CA PRO A 110 3.80 -6.13 -7.56
C PRO A 110 4.71 -7.30 -7.93
N ASP A 111 5.08 -7.40 -9.19
CA ASP A 111 6.01 -8.41 -9.65
C ASP A 111 7.42 -8.21 -9.03
N ALA A 112 8.17 -9.30 -8.90
CA ALA A 112 9.50 -9.25 -8.29
C ALA A 112 10.50 -8.40 -9.09
N ALA A 113 10.33 -8.30 -10.41
CA ALA A 113 11.23 -7.49 -11.25
C ALA A 113 11.06 -6.00 -10.94
N SER A 114 9.84 -5.51 -10.74
CA SER A 114 9.59 -4.13 -10.29
C SER A 114 10.23 -3.83 -8.92
N VAL A 115 10.26 -4.81 -8.01
CA VAL A 115 10.92 -4.66 -6.71
C VAL A 115 12.45 -4.61 -6.86
N ASP A 116 13.01 -5.44 -7.73
CA ASP A 116 14.45 -5.45 -8.02
C ASP A 116 14.89 -4.17 -8.76
N ASP A 117 14.12 -3.73 -9.76
CA ASP A 117 14.37 -2.51 -10.54
C ASP A 117 14.40 -1.27 -9.64
N SER A 118 13.55 -1.22 -8.61
CA SER A 118 13.44 -0.10 -7.66
C SER A 118 14.38 -0.20 -6.45
N ARG A 119 15.22 -1.23 -6.36
CA ARG A 119 16.09 -1.47 -5.20
C ARG A 119 17.23 -0.45 -5.07
N GLU A 120 17.80 -0.02 -6.18
CA GLU A 120 18.89 0.97 -6.17
C GLU A 120 18.39 2.32 -5.62
N LYS A 121 19.18 2.95 -4.74
CA LYS A 121 18.82 4.22 -4.10
C LYS A 121 19.62 5.37 -4.72
N PHE A 122 18.90 6.40 -5.13
CA PHE A 122 19.48 7.64 -5.65
C PHE A 122 19.30 8.78 -4.64
N THR A 123 20.36 9.53 -4.41
CA THR A 123 20.30 10.76 -3.61
C THR A 123 19.46 11.82 -4.32
N PRO A 124 18.92 12.82 -3.59
CA PRO A 124 18.22 13.95 -4.21
C PRO A 124 19.06 14.66 -5.27
N ALA A 125 20.36 14.83 -5.05
CA ALA A 125 21.28 15.44 -6.02
C ALA A 125 21.39 14.61 -7.32
N GLN A 126 21.54 13.28 -7.21
CA GLN A 126 21.56 12.40 -8.38
C GLN A 126 20.22 12.44 -9.13
N ASN A 127 19.09 12.45 -8.40
CA ASN A 127 17.77 12.57 -9.01
C ASN A 127 17.60 13.87 -9.80
N MET A 128 18.12 15.00 -9.30
CA MET A 128 18.09 16.26 -10.06
C MET A 128 18.91 16.17 -11.35
N ILE A 129 20.11 15.59 -11.29
CA ILE A 129 20.99 15.43 -12.45
C ILE A 129 20.34 14.53 -13.50
N PHE A 130 19.86 13.34 -13.11
CA PHE A 130 19.22 12.41 -14.04
C PHE A 130 17.88 12.93 -14.57
N SER A 131 17.11 13.68 -13.78
CA SER A 131 15.87 14.32 -14.25
C SER A 131 16.14 15.33 -15.37
N ARG A 132 17.18 16.17 -15.21
CA ARG A 132 17.60 17.11 -16.28
C ARG A 132 18.04 16.34 -17.53
N LYS A 133 18.94 15.36 -17.39
CA LYS A 133 19.40 14.52 -18.51
C LYS A 133 18.24 13.78 -19.20
N SER A 134 17.24 13.34 -18.44
CA SER A 134 16.04 12.68 -18.96
C SER A 134 15.21 13.63 -19.83
N ALA A 135 15.03 14.88 -19.42
CA ALA A 135 14.31 15.88 -20.20
C ALA A 135 15.06 16.24 -21.49
N GLU A 136 16.38 16.40 -21.41
CA GLU A 136 17.26 16.61 -22.58
C GLU A 136 17.19 15.42 -23.56
N LEU A 137 17.17 14.19 -23.06
CA LEU A 137 17.04 13.00 -23.90
C LEU A 137 15.67 12.93 -24.60
N ALA A 138 14.60 13.39 -23.94
CA ALA A 138 13.25 13.40 -24.51
C ALA A 138 13.05 14.46 -25.61
N SER A 139 13.83 15.54 -25.60
CA SER A 139 13.77 16.59 -26.63
C SER A 139 14.68 16.34 -27.84
N ARG A 140 15.47 15.26 -27.84
CA ARG A 140 16.32 14.89 -28.98
C ARG A 140 15.47 14.40 -30.15
N GLN A 141 15.68 14.97 -31.32
CA GLN A 141 15.14 14.45 -32.58
C GLN A 141 15.99 13.25 -33.02
N SER A 142 15.33 12.15 -33.36
CA SER A 142 16.00 11.04 -34.05
C SER A 142 16.29 11.50 -35.48
N VAL A 143 17.56 11.73 -35.79
CA VAL A 143 18.04 12.08 -37.13
C VAL A 143 18.51 10.84 -37.85
#